data_AF-A0A1G1H3Z5-F1
#
_entry.id   AF-A0A1G1H3Z5-F1
#
_cell.length_a   1.000
_cell.length_b   1.000
_cell.length_c   1.000
_cell.angle_alpha   90.00
_cell.angle_beta   90.00
_cell.angle_gamma   90.00
#
_symmetry.space_group_name_H-M   'P 1'
#
loop_
_entity.id
_entity.type
_entity.pdbx_description
1 polymer ?
#
loop_
_entity_poly.entity_id
_entity_poly.type
_entity_poly.pdbx_seq_one_letter_code
_entity_poly.pdbx_strand_id
1 'polypeptide(L)'
;MFKRFSVLFVAGVMAFTLSPLGCGKKSEAKTSQTLKLHIDYDNESRLQLTVENGYQLWRLNPIDVAHGALTDSREMADYNACKIAQMDEKHALVTTAYKEIKYNVHLARVIKPNGIWTATAIEKIR
;
A
#
# COMPACT_ATOMS: atom_id res chain seq x y z
N MET A 1 -71.60 19.29 -20.17
CA MET A 1 -71.01 19.49 -21.51
C MET A 1 -69.84 18.53 -21.63
N PHE A 2 -70.04 17.39 -22.29
CA PHE A 2 -69.03 16.34 -22.45
C PHE A 2 -68.02 16.73 -23.54
N LYS A 3 -66.73 16.63 -23.26
CA LYS A 3 -65.69 16.60 -24.30
C LYS A 3 -64.93 15.28 -24.21
N ARG A 4 -65.24 14.42 -25.17
CA ARG A 4 -64.56 13.18 -25.51
C ARG A 4 -63.15 13.51 -26.02
N PHE A 5 -62.14 12.76 -25.59
CA PHE A 5 -60.93 12.56 -26.38
C PHE A 5 -60.68 11.06 -26.51
N SER A 6 -60.85 10.60 -27.75
CA SER A 6 -60.50 9.26 -28.20
C SER A 6 -59.06 9.28 -28.72
N VAL A 7 -58.32 8.25 -28.30
CA VAL A 7 -57.41 7.40 -29.10
C VAL A 7 -56.21 8.07 -29.77
N LEU A 8 -54.99 7.63 -29.44
CA LEU A 8 -54.11 6.94 -30.41
C LEU A 8 -52.87 6.31 -29.74
N PHE A 9 -52.69 5.03 -30.06
CA PHE A 9 -51.49 4.20 -29.90
C PHE A 9 -50.24 4.87 -30.50
N VAL A 10 -49.09 4.76 -29.83
CA VAL A 10 -47.80 4.50 -30.49
C VAL A 10 -46.96 3.60 -29.56
N ALA A 11 -46.90 2.32 -29.91
CA ALA A 11 -45.80 1.45 -29.53
C ALA A 11 -44.58 1.82 -30.40
N GLY A 12 -43.41 2.01 -29.79
CA GLY A 12 -42.23 2.47 -30.52
C GLY A 12 -40.93 2.29 -29.76
N VAL A 13 -40.37 1.08 -29.87
CA VAL A 13 -38.93 0.74 -29.99
C VAL A 13 -37.93 1.71 -29.33
N MET A 14 -37.35 1.28 -28.21
CA MET A 14 -35.97 1.67 -27.84
C MET A 14 -35.11 0.42 -27.95
N ALA A 15 -34.40 0.33 -29.07
CA ALA A 15 -33.38 -0.66 -29.32
C ALA A 15 -32.29 -0.55 -28.25
N PHE A 16 -32.12 -1.61 -27.47
CA PHE A 16 -30.99 -1.77 -26.56
C PHE A 16 -29.77 -2.07 -27.44
N THR A 17 -29.07 -1.03 -27.88
CA THR A 17 -27.78 -1.20 -28.54
C THR A 17 -26.77 -1.66 -27.49
N LEU A 18 -26.50 -2.97 -27.47
CA LEU A 18 -25.32 -3.50 -26.80
C LEU A 18 -24.09 -2.82 -27.41
N SER A 19 -23.60 -1.79 -26.73
CA SER A 19 -22.26 -1.28 -26.97
C SER A 19 -21.29 -2.37 -26.51
N PRO A 20 -20.36 -2.85 -27.35
CA PRO A 20 -19.27 -3.67 -26.86
C PRO A 20 -18.36 -2.72 -26.08
N LEU A 21 -18.48 -2.71 -24.75
CA LEU A 21 -17.42 -2.18 -23.90
C LEU A 21 -16.21 -3.09 -24.03
N GLY A 22 -15.45 -2.84 -25.09
CA GLY A 22 -14.01 -3.05 -25.04
C GLY A 22 -13.47 -2.24 -23.88
N CYS A 23 -12.82 -2.92 -22.93
CA CYS A 23 -11.48 -2.61 -22.48
C CYS A 23 -11.15 -3.64 -21.40
N GLY A 24 -10.93 -4.89 -21.82
CA GLY A 24 -10.19 -5.82 -20.99
C GLY A 24 -8.79 -5.25 -20.85
N LYS A 25 -8.54 -4.47 -19.80
CA LYS A 25 -7.19 -4.16 -19.37
C LYS A 25 -6.52 -5.52 -19.19
N LYS A 26 -5.59 -5.86 -20.08
CA LYS A 26 -4.56 -6.85 -19.77
C LYS A 26 -3.84 -6.27 -18.55
N SER A 27 -4.26 -6.68 -17.36
CA SER A 27 -3.43 -6.54 -16.19
C SER A 27 -2.22 -7.41 -16.48
N GLU A 28 -1.16 -6.81 -16.99
CA GLU A 28 0.17 -7.42 -16.94
C GLU A 28 0.31 -7.98 -15.54
N ALA A 29 0.46 -9.30 -15.46
CA ALA A 29 0.65 -10.00 -14.20
C ALA A 29 2.04 -9.59 -13.68
N LYS A 30 2.10 -8.45 -12.98
CA LYS A 30 3.30 -8.02 -12.28
C LYS A 30 3.65 -9.12 -11.30
N THR A 31 4.88 -9.62 -11.43
CA THR A 31 5.34 -10.70 -10.58
C THR A 31 5.76 -10.07 -9.27
N SER A 32 4.95 -10.24 -8.22
CA SER A 32 5.30 -9.81 -6.88
C SER A 32 5.90 -10.96 -6.07
N GLN A 33 6.98 -10.65 -5.34
CA GLN A 33 7.60 -11.55 -4.37
C GLN A 33 7.56 -10.86 -3.01
N THR A 34 6.90 -11.49 -2.02
CA THR A 34 6.79 -10.94 -0.67
C THR A 34 7.69 -11.71 0.28
N LEU A 35 8.67 -11.02 0.86
CA LEU A 35 9.51 -11.50 1.94
C LEU A 35 8.90 -11.07 3.27
N LYS A 36 8.48 -12.03 4.11
CA LYS A 36 8.07 -11.75 5.50
C LYS A 36 9.29 -11.74 6.39
N LEU A 37 9.46 -10.68 7.16
CA LEU A 37 10.56 -10.53 8.10
C LEU A 37 10.19 -11.16 9.45
N HIS A 38 11.15 -11.82 10.10
CA HIS A 38 10.96 -12.33 11.44
C HIS A 38 11.00 -11.18 12.45
N ILE A 39 10.04 -11.19 13.39
CA ILE A 39 9.92 -10.17 14.43
C ILE A 39 10.21 -10.83 15.77
N ASP A 40 11.30 -10.41 16.41
CA ASP A 40 11.65 -10.78 17.77
C ASP A 40 11.07 -9.73 18.73
N TYR A 41 9.99 -10.08 19.42
CA TYR A 41 9.27 -9.17 20.32
C TYR A 41 10.09 -8.76 21.55
N ASP A 42 11.00 -9.61 22.03
CA ASP A 42 11.86 -9.29 23.17
C ASP A 42 12.89 -8.24 22.77
N ASN A 43 13.49 -8.41 21.59
CA ASN A 43 14.40 -7.42 21.03
C ASN A 43 13.70 -6.09 20.71
N GLU A 44 12.51 -6.11 20.10
CA GLU A 44 11.75 -4.90 19.80
C GLU A 44 11.33 -4.15 21.08
N SER A 45 10.99 -4.87 22.16
CA SER A 45 10.72 -4.26 23.47
C SER A 45 11.94 -3.56 24.05
N ARG A 46 13.13 -4.16 23.92
CA ARG A 46 14.40 -3.54 24.33
C ARG A 46 14.74 -2.30 23.49
N LEU A 47 14.47 -2.34 22.19
CA LEU A 47 14.66 -1.21 21.29
C LEU A 47 13.68 -0.07 21.61
N GLN A 48 12.44 -0.40 21.97
CA GLN A 48 11.44 0.58 22.42
C GLN A 48 11.93 1.36 23.64
N LEU A 49 12.45 0.67 24.67
CA LEU A 49 13.05 1.30 25.85
C LEU A 49 14.27 2.17 25.50
N THR A 50 15.08 1.72 24.54
CA THR A 50 16.25 2.46 24.07
C THR A 50 15.85 3.80 23.45
N VAL A 51 14.77 3.81 22.66
CA VAL A 51 14.21 5.03 22.05
C VAL A 51 13.56 5.95 23.08
N GLU A 52 12.88 5.39 24.07
CA GLU A 52 12.32 6.17 25.19
C GLU A 52 13.40 6.86 26.02
N ASN A 53 14.58 6.26 26.12
CA ASN A 53 15.75 6.86 26.75
C ASN A 53 16.48 7.89 25.86
N GLY A 54 15.94 8.22 24.68
CA GLY A 54 16.48 9.25 23.78
C GLY A 54 17.52 8.76 22.76
N TYR A 55 17.75 7.45 22.64
CA TYR A 55 18.71 6.87 21.69
C TYR A 55 18.01 6.35 20.43
N GLN A 56 18.72 6.23 19.31
CA GLN A 56 18.19 5.64 18.06
C GLN A 56 16.85 6.25 17.59
N LEU A 57 16.68 7.57 17.74
CA LEU A 57 15.43 8.28 17.41
C LEU A 57 14.99 8.10 15.94
N TRP A 58 15.90 7.75 15.04
CA TRP A 58 15.59 7.40 13.64
C TRP A 58 14.55 6.26 13.54
N ARG A 59 14.41 5.40 14.54
CA ARG A 59 13.37 4.35 14.58
C ARG A 59 11.94 4.86 14.67
N LEU A 60 11.76 6.14 15.00
CA LEU A 60 10.45 6.80 15.02
C LEU A 60 10.00 7.24 13.61
N ASN A 61 10.92 7.29 12.66
CA ASN A 61 10.64 7.64 11.27
C ASN A 61 10.48 6.38 10.42
N PRO A 62 9.31 6.16 9.78
CA PRO A 62 9.08 4.96 8.99
C PRO A 62 9.99 4.89 7.76
N ILE A 63 10.44 6.02 7.21
CA ILE A 63 11.35 6.06 6.04
C ILE A 63 12.73 5.51 6.42
N ASP A 64 13.29 5.95 7.55
CA ASP A 64 14.59 5.49 8.04
C ASP A 64 14.58 3.97 8.29
N VAL A 65 13.53 3.47 8.93
CA VAL A 65 13.36 2.04 9.19
C VAL A 65 13.17 1.25 7.90
N ALA A 66 12.38 1.75 6.95
CA ALA A 66 12.16 1.08 5.68
C ALA A 66 13.46 0.98 4.86
N HIS A 67 14.23 2.06 4.79
CA HIS A 67 15.51 2.08 4.10
C HIS A 67 16.54 1.16 4.78
N GLY A 68 16.58 1.14 6.12
CA GLY A 68 17.39 0.18 6.88
C GLY A 68 17.04 -1.27 6.55
N ALA A 69 15.76 -1.62 6.53
CA ALA A 69 15.31 -2.98 6.21
C ALA A 69 15.65 -3.43 4.78
N LEU A 70 15.58 -2.52 3.80
CA LEU A 70 16.01 -2.80 2.43
C LEU A 70 17.52 -3.04 2.36
N THR A 71 18.30 -2.22 3.08
CA THR A 71 19.76 -2.37 3.18
C THR A 71 20.14 -3.72 3.79
N ASP A 72 19.50 -4.10 4.90
CA ASP A 72 19.72 -5.39 5.58
C ASP A 72 19.35 -6.58 4.68
N SER A 73 18.32 -6.41 3.85
CA SER A 73 17.88 -7.40 2.87
C SER A 73 18.74 -7.43 1.59
N ARG A 74 19.80 -6.63 1.53
CA ARG A 74 20.69 -6.46 0.36
C ARG A 74 19.96 -5.96 -0.90
N GLU A 75 18.84 -5.28 -0.73
CA GLU A 75 18.11 -4.62 -1.81
C GLU A 75 18.62 -3.18 -1.94
N MET A 76 18.93 -2.76 -3.16
CA MET A 76 19.38 -1.39 -3.40
C MET A 76 18.18 -0.46 -3.55
N ALA A 77 18.10 0.55 -2.70
CA ALA A 77 17.14 1.64 -2.82
C ALA A 77 17.81 2.96 -2.48
N ASP A 78 17.47 4.02 -3.20
CA ASP A 78 17.87 5.37 -2.83
C ASP A 78 16.98 5.86 -1.69
N TYR A 79 17.59 6.29 -0.59
CA TYR A 79 16.91 6.91 0.54
C TYR A 79 15.99 8.05 0.09
N ASN A 80 16.43 8.87 -0.85
CA ASN A 80 15.65 10.02 -1.34
C ASN A 80 14.44 9.61 -2.19
N ALA A 81 14.44 8.37 -2.70
CA ALA A 81 13.32 7.82 -3.46
C ALA A 81 12.24 7.18 -2.56
N CYS A 82 12.51 6.99 -1.27
CA CYS A 82 11.56 6.45 -0.31
C CYS A 82 10.42 7.44 -0.01
N LYS A 83 9.18 6.97 -0.15
CA LYS A 83 7.97 7.77 0.09
C LYS A 83 6.96 6.98 0.90
N ILE A 84 6.36 7.63 1.89
CA ILE A 84 5.24 7.06 2.63
C ILE A 84 4.02 7.07 1.68
N ALA A 85 3.54 5.88 1.31
CA ALA A 85 2.33 5.74 0.50
C ALA A 85 1.08 5.68 1.37
N GLN A 86 1.17 5.03 2.54
CA GLN A 86 0.09 4.93 3.52
C GLN A 86 0.69 4.94 4.92
N MET A 87 0.01 5.58 5.87
CA MET A 87 0.39 5.55 7.28
C MET A 87 -0.84 5.77 8.15
N ASP A 88 -1.01 4.90 9.13
CA ASP A 88 -1.95 5.04 10.24
C ASP A 88 -1.20 4.93 11.57
N GLU A 89 -1.93 4.85 12.69
CA GLU A 89 -1.34 4.78 14.02
C GLU A 89 -0.47 3.53 14.25
N LYS A 90 -0.75 2.43 13.56
CA LYS A 90 -0.12 1.11 13.79
C LYS A 90 0.66 0.59 12.60
N HIS A 91 0.34 1.01 11.39
CA HIS A 91 0.88 0.50 10.15
C HIS A 91 1.38 1.63 9.26
N ALA A 92 2.44 1.35 8.51
CA ALA A 92 2.90 2.22 7.44
C ALA A 92 3.32 1.39 6.23
N LEU A 93 3.13 1.97 5.06
CA LEU A 93 3.62 1.46 3.80
C LEU A 93 4.57 2.50 3.21
N VAL A 94 5.84 2.14 3.12
CA VAL A 94 6.85 2.94 2.42
C VAL A 94 7.11 2.31 1.07
N THR A 95 7.03 3.12 0.03
CA THR A 95 7.31 2.71 -1.33
C THR A 95 8.60 3.35 -1.81
N THR A 96 9.38 2.59 -2.57
CA THR A 96 10.57 3.10 -3.25
C THR A 96 10.77 2.34 -4.56
N ALA A 97 11.58 2.87 -5.46
CA ALA A 97 11.90 2.20 -6.70
C ALA A 97 13.40 2.33 -6.98
N TYR A 98 13.98 1.26 -7.49
CA TYR A 98 15.34 1.24 -7.96
C TYR A 98 15.39 0.49 -9.29
N LYS A 99 15.86 1.19 -10.33
CA LYS A 99 15.76 0.72 -11.73
C LYS A 99 14.29 0.39 -12.06
N GLU A 100 14.01 -0.83 -12.54
CA GLU A 100 12.67 -1.29 -12.93
C GLU A 100 11.91 -1.94 -11.77
N ILE A 101 12.53 -2.07 -10.58
CA ILE A 101 11.97 -2.77 -9.45
C ILE A 101 11.30 -1.77 -8.51
N LYS A 102 10.05 -2.03 -8.14
CA LYS A 102 9.36 -1.30 -7.09
C LYS A 102 9.36 -2.12 -5.81
N TYR A 103 9.59 -1.45 -4.69
CA TYR A 103 9.57 -2.03 -3.37
C TYR A 103 8.46 -1.41 -2.54
N ASN A 104 7.68 -2.27 -1.90
CA ASN A 104 6.67 -1.94 -0.92
C ASN A 104 7.15 -2.49 0.42
N VAL A 105 7.59 -1.62 1.32
CA VAL A 105 8.03 -1.99 2.67
C VAL A 105 6.87 -1.76 3.63
N HIS A 106 6.39 -2.84 4.22
CA HIS A 106 5.36 -2.81 5.24
C HIS A 106 6.03 -2.66 6.60
N LEU A 107 5.57 -1.68 7.37
CA LEU A 107 6.01 -1.44 8.73
C LEU A 107 4.83 -1.50 9.68
N ALA A 108 5.10 -1.90 10.91
CA ALA A 108 4.13 -1.88 11.99
C ALA A 108 4.78 -1.42 13.29
N ARG A 109 3.98 -0.80 14.16
CA ARG A 109 4.34 -0.57 15.56
C ARG A 109 3.88 -1.76 16.38
N VAL A 110 4.80 -2.68 16.67
CA VAL A 110 4.47 -3.99 17.22
C VAL A 110 4.35 -4.00 18.75
N ILE A 111 5.01 -3.06 19.43
CA ILE A 111 5.01 -2.99 20.91
C ILE A 111 3.90 -2.07 21.44
N LYS A 112 3.78 -0.85 20.91
CA LYS A 112 2.76 0.12 21.33
C LYS A 112 2.35 1.07 20.20
N PRO A 113 1.13 1.64 20.20
CA PRO A 113 0.61 2.46 19.09
C PRO A 113 1.41 3.73 18.77
N ASN A 114 2.24 4.23 19.68
CA ASN A 114 3.15 5.38 19.45
C ASN A 114 4.62 4.98 19.67
N GLY A 115 4.93 3.72 19.40
CA GLY A 115 6.26 3.15 19.55
C GLY A 115 7.12 3.32 18.30
N ILE A 116 8.21 2.54 18.30
CA ILE A 116 9.11 2.41 17.16
C ILE A 116 8.42 1.72 15.99
N TRP A 117 8.87 2.04 14.78
CA TRP A 117 8.52 1.29 13.59
C TRP A 117 9.38 0.04 13.45
N THR A 118 8.76 -1.05 13.04
CA THR A 118 9.41 -2.34 12.76
C THR A 118 9.00 -2.78 11.36
N ALA A 119 9.97 -3.09 10.49
CA ALA A 119 9.66 -3.63 9.17
C ALA A 119 9.15 -5.07 9.30
N THR A 120 7.99 -5.37 8.70
CA THR A 120 7.31 -6.68 8.83
C THR A 120 7.33 -7.47 7.53
N ALA A 121 7.34 -6.78 6.39
CA ALA A 121 7.46 -7.41 5.09
C ALA A 121 8.04 -6.47 4.05
N ILE A 122 8.68 -7.05 3.04
CA ILE A 122 9.16 -6.35 1.85
C ILE A 122 8.54 -7.06 0.65
N GLU A 123 7.72 -6.35 -0.11
CA GLU A 123 7.18 -6.80 -1.38
C GLU A 123 8.01 -6.19 -2.52
N LYS A 124 8.49 -7.06 -3.41
CA LYS A 124 9.27 -6.73 -4.60
C LYS A 124 8.40 -6.94 -5.82
N ILE A 125 8.16 -5.89 -6.59
CA ILE A 125 7.29 -5.90 -7.76
C ILE A 125 8.14 -5.68 -9.00
N ARG A 126 8.13 -6.68 -9.90
CA ARG A 126 8.75 -6.64 -11.22
C ARG A 126 7.68 -6.57 -12.31
#